data_AF-A0A9K3NGQ6-F1
#
_entry.id   AF-A0A9K3NGQ6-F1
#
_cell.length_a   1.000
_cell.length_b   1.000
_cell.length_c   1.000
_cell.angle_alpha   90.00
_cell.angle_beta   90.00
_cell.angle_gamma   90.00
#
_symmetry.space_group_name_H-M   'P 1'
#
loop_
_entity.id
_entity.type
_entity.pdbx_description
1 polymer ?
#
loop_
_entity_poly.entity_id
_entity_poly.type
_entity_poly.pdbx_seq_one_letter_code
_entity_poly.pdbx_strand_id
1 'polypeptide(L)'
;MLQRRVLVLYLRNALKPTPAIEELATSVIERKKMDWRTKNNGVDCGVFTMRHMETYKRDQKPWVTGFVNEDEVNNRQKAQPHLLRTRYLSKIILSEHNMHRLKIIKMANAFDKMPDKERYMKDLDTEIPERMKIYFDRGN
;
A
#
# COMPACT_ATOMS: atom_id res chain seq x y z
N MET A 1 -4.05 10.26 -20.75
CA MET A 1 -3.70 11.57 -21.35
C MET A 1 -4.08 12.76 -20.46
N LEU A 2 -5.27 12.78 -19.83
CA LEU A 2 -5.71 13.91 -18.98
C LEU A 2 -4.77 14.22 -17.80
N GLN A 3 -4.29 13.21 -17.08
CA GLN A 3 -3.48 13.39 -15.86
C GLN A 3 -2.11 14.05 -16.09
N ARG A 4 -1.41 13.73 -17.20
CA ARG A 4 -0.12 14.34 -17.54
C ARG A 4 -0.27 15.84 -17.83
N ARG A 5 -1.29 16.21 -18.62
CA ARG A 5 -1.53 17.61 -18.98
C ARG A 5 -1.81 18.46 -17.76
N VAL A 6 -2.65 17.96 -16.85
CA VAL A 6 -2.97 18.63 -15.57
C VAL A 6 -1.71 18.81 -14.72
N LEU A 7 -0.90 17.75 -14.55
CA LEU A 7 0.35 17.82 -13.80
C LEU A 7 1.33 18.83 -14.39
N VAL A 8 1.54 18.80 -15.71
CA VAL A 8 2.46 19.74 -16.39
C VAL A 8 1.99 21.19 -16.22
N LEU A 9 0.69 21.47 -16.39
CA LEU A 9 0.13 22.80 -16.18
C LEU A 9 0.33 23.28 -14.74
N TYR A 10 0.08 22.40 -13.76
CA TYR A 10 0.34 22.69 -12.36
C TYR A 10 1.81 23.02 -12.11
N LEU A 11 2.73 22.19 -12.59
CA LEU A 11 4.18 22.38 -12.37
C LEU A 11 4.70 23.67 -13.02
N ARG A 12 4.25 23.99 -14.25
CA ARG A 12 4.59 25.25 -14.92
C ARG A 12 4.15 26.47 -14.11
N ASN A 13 2.95 26.40 -13.52
CA ASN A 13 2.40 27.49 -12.72
C ASN A 13 3.08 27.60 -11.33
N ALA A 14 3.30 26.47 -10.66
CA ALA A 14 3.82 26.43 -9.30
C ALA A 14 5.34 26.66 -9.20
N LEU A 15 6.12 26.17 -10.18
CA LEU A 15 7.58 26.12 -10.10
C LEU A 15 8.30 26.92 -11.21
N LYS A 16 7.54 27.60 -12.08
CA LYS A 16 7.98 28.16 -13.37
C LYS A 16 8.47 27.07 -14.35
N PRO A 17 8.43 27.31 -15.67
CA PRO A 17 8.91 26.33 -16.65
C PRO A 17 10.39 26.02 -16.46
N THR A 18 10.72 24.73 -16.39
CA THR A 18 12.10 24.23 -16.34
C THR A 18 12.30 23.20 -17.46
N PRO A 19 13.55 22.94 -17.89
CA PRO A 19 13.83 21.93 -18.92
C PRO A 19 13.23 20.56 -18.58
N ALA A 20 13.24 20.16 -17.30
CA ALA A 20 12.65 18.90 -16.85
C ALA A 20 11.12 18.87 -16.99
N ILE A 21 10.43 20.00 -16.84
CA ILE A 21 8.98 20.10 -17.03
C ILE A 21 8.63 19.99 -18.51
N GLU A 22 9.43 20.59 -19.39
CA GLU A 22 9.23 20.51 -20.85
C GLU A 22 9.58 19.12 -21.40
N GLU A 23 10.64 18.49 -20.86
CA GLU A 23 10.93 17.08 -21.10
C GLU A 23 9.74 16.22 -20.68
N LEU A 24 9.26 16.34 -19.44
CA LEU A 24 8.07 15.63 -18.96
C LEU A 24 6.82 15.90 -19.82
N ALA A 25 6.69 17.08 -20.42
CA ALA A 25 5.58 17.44 -21.30
C ALA A 25 5.65 16.77 -22.68
N THR A 26 6.84 16.34 -23.11
CA THR A 26 7.09 15.75 -24.43
C THR A 26 7.49 14.27 -24.42
N SER A 27 8.00 13.72 -23.31
CA SER A 27 8.36 12.31 -23.14
C SER A 27 7.27 11.32 -23.59
N VAL A 28 7.70 10.17 -24.10
CA VAL A 28 6.80 9.05 -24.38
C VAL A 28 6.41 8.38 -23.06
N ILE A 29 5.11 8.23 -22.83
CA ILE A 29 4.60 7.52 -21.66
C ILE A 29 4.68 6.02 -21.94
N GLU A 30 5.65 5.33 -21.33
CA GLU A 30 5.72 3.88 -21.38
C GLU A 30 5.04 3.27 -20.15
N ARG A 31 4.04 2.41 -20.37
CA ARG A 31 3.45 1.62 -19.28
C ARG A 31 4.36 0.43 -18.96
N LYS A 32 5.27 0.62 -18.01
CA LYS A 32 6.20 -0.43 -17.56
C LYS A 32 5.48 -1.72 -17.18
N LYS A 33 5.70 -2.80 -17.94
CA LYS A 33 5.19 -4.14 -17.65
C LYS A 33 5.90 -4.68 -16.40
N MET A 34 5.12 -5.13 -15.42
CA MET A 34 5.64 -5.76 -14.22
C MET A 34 5.07 -7.17 -14.14
N ASP A 35 5.92 -8.13 -13.84
CA ASP A 35 5.55 -9.55 -13.89
C ASP A 35 4.63 -9.92 -12.72
N TRP A 36 4.74 -9.20 -11.60
CA TRP A 36 3.93 -9.36 -10.39
C TRP A 36 2.53 -8.69 -10.44
N ARG A 37 2.09 -8.18 -11.59
CA ARG A 37 0.75 -7.57 -11.70
C ARG A 37 -0.33 -8.60 -11.41
N THR A 38 -1.36 -8.16 -10.69
CA THR A 38 -2.55 -8.96 -10.41
C THR A 38 -3.69 -8.61 -11.36
N LYS A 39 -4.51 -9.61 -11.72
CA LYS A 39 -5.80 -9.44 -12.40
C LYS A 39 -6.97 -9.58 -11.43
N ASN A 40 -6.80 -10.38 -10.37
CA ASN A 40 -7.92 -10.79 -9.50
C ASN A 40 -7.91 -10.09 -8.12
N ASN A 41 -6.95 -9.21 -7.86
CA ASN A 41 -6.78 -8.55 -6.57
C ASN A 41 -6.96 -7.03 -6.66
N GLY A 42 -8.19 -6.57 -6.38
CA GLY A 42 -8.55 -5.14 -6.33
C GLY A 42 -8.39 -4.48 -4.96
N VAL A 43 -8.19 -5.25 -3.90
CA VAL A 43 -8.22 -4.77 -2.50
C VAL A 43 -6.84 -4.38 -1.95
N ASP A 44 -5.77 -4.92 -2.54
CA ASP A 44 -4.39 -4.72 -2.08
C ASP A 44 -3.62 -3.67 -2.87
N CYS A 45 -4.28 -2.89 -3.73
CA CYS A 45 -3.63 -1.94 -4.64
C CYS A 45 -2.67 -0.99 -3.91
N GLY A 46 -3.06 -0.47 -2.74
CA GLY A 46 -2.20 0.39 -1.91
C GLY A 46 -0.93 -0.31 -1.41
N VAL A 47 -1.00 -1.61 -1.10
CA VAL A 47 0.16 -2.41 -0.67
C VAL A 47 1.14 -2.58 -1.81
N PHE A 48 0.64 -2.90 -3.02
CA PHE A 48 1.47 -2.97 -4.23
C PHE A 48 2.10 -1.61 -4.56
N THR A 49 1.35 -0.50 -4.43
CA THR A 49 1.88 0.85 -4.64
C THR A 49 2.97 1.20 -3.64
N MET A 50 2.77 0.95 -2.34
CA MET A 50 3.79 1.21 -1.33
C MET A 50 5.05 0.39 -1.59
N ARG A 51 4.91 -0.89 -1.94
CA ARG A 51 6.05 -1.76 -2.26
C ARG A 51 6.77 -1.35 -3.54
N HIS A 52 6.01 -0.92 -4.55
CA HIS A 52 6.55 -0.34 -5.77
C HIS A 52 7.46 0.85 -5.42
N MET A 53 6.95 1.81 -4.67
CA MET A 53 7.71 3.01 -4.31
C MET A 53 8.91 2.71 -3.41
N GLU A 54 8.78 1.78 -2.45
CA GLU A 54 9.86 1.36 -1.55
C GLU A 54 11.04 0.73 -2.30
N THR A 55 10.76 -0.03 -3.36
CA THR A 55 11.78 -0.79 -4.09
C THR A 55 12.21 -0.13 -5.39
N TYR A 56 11.60 0.98 -5.79
CA TYR A 56 11.82 1.60 -7.10
C TYR A 56 13.29 1.99 -7.30
N LYS A 57 13.92 1.44 -8.36
CA LYS A 57 15.34 1.69 -8.72
C LYS A 57 15.51 2.51 -9.99
N ARG A 58 14.50 3.30 -10.39
CA ARG A 58 14.48 4.04 -11.66
C ARG A 58 14.73 3.09 -12.84
N ASP A 59 15.85 3.25 -13.53
CA ASP A 59 16.19 2.52 -14.75
C ASP A 59 17.11 1.31 -14.53
N GLN A 60 17.52 1.04 -13.27
CA GLN A 60 18.36 -0.12 -12.99
C GLN A 60 17.57 -1.42 -13.15
N LYS A 61 18.01 -2.26 -14.09
CA LYS A 61 17.48 -3.60 -14.32
C LYS A 61 18.46 -4.67 -13.81
N PRO A 62 17.98 -5.76 -13.20
CA PRO A 62 16.58 -6.09 -12.97
C PRO A 62 16.00 -5.34 -11.75
N TRP A 63 14.79 -4.81 -11.92
CA TRP A 63 14.05 -4.23 -10.81
C TRP A 63 13.28 -5.33 -10.06
N VAL A 64 13.79 -5.72 -8.89
CA VAL A 64 13.23 -6.82 -8.08
C VAL A 64 12.40 -6.26 -6.93
N THR A 65 11.07 -6.36 -7.03
CA THR A 65 10.14 -5.94 -5.96
C THR A 65 10.02 -6.98 -4.84
N GLY A 66 10.40 -8.23 -5.13
CA GLY A 66 10.24 -9.39 -4.25
C GLY A 66 8.84 -10.01 -4.30
N PHE A 67 7.92 -9.46 -5.09
CA PHE A 67 6.67 -10.15 -5.41
C PHE A 67 6.93 -11.27 -6.41
N VAL A 68 6.24 -12.39 -6.19
CA VAL A 68 6.15 -13.45 -7.18
C VAL A 68 4.98 -13.19 -8.14
N ASN A 69 4.86 -13.98 -9.21
CA ASN A 69 3.74 -13.86 -10.14
C ASN A 69 2.44 -14.38 -9.51
N GLU A 70 1.29 -13.81 -9.89
CA GLU A 70 -0.03 -14.22 -9.39
C GLU A 70 -0.30 -15.71 -9.66
N ASP A 71 0.14 -16.19 -10.82
CA ASP A 71 -0.06 -17.58 -11.29
C ASP A 71 1.04 -18.56 -10.81
N GLU A 72 1.93 -18.15 -9.90
CA GLU A 72 3.01 -19.03 -9.42
C GLU A 72 2.47 -20.21 -8.60
N VAL A 73 3.10 -21.38 -8.73
CA VAL A 73 2.74 -22.62 -8.03
C VAL A 73 2.68 -22.37 -6.51
N ASN A 74 1.60 -22.84 -5.88
CA ASN A 74 1.22 -22.62 -4.47
C ASN A 74 0.66 -21.23 -4.14
N ASN A 75 0.39 -20.37 -5.13
CA ASN A 75 -0.30 -19.08 -4.94
C ASN A 75 0.36 -18.21 -3.85
N ARG A 76 1.70 -18.28 -3.77
CA ARG A 76 2.49 -17.62 -2.71
C ARG A 76 2.27 -16.11 -2.69
N GLN A 77 1.93 -15.53 -3.84
CA GLN A 77 1.61 -14.12 -3.95
C GLN A 77 0.48 -13.73 -3.00
N LYS A 78 -0.54 -14.56 -2.75
CA LYS A 78 -1.63 -14.21 -1.81
C LYS A 78 -1.16 -13.92 -0.39
N ALA A 79 -0.14 -14.61 0.10
CA ALA A 79 0.39 -14.39 1.44
C ALA A 79 1.25 -13.10 1.54
N GLN A 80 1.85 -12.65 0.44
CA GLN A 80 2.77 -11.51 0.44
C GLN A 80 2.10 -10.17 0.80
N PRO A 81 0.92 -9.80 0.23
CA PRO A 81 0.17 -8.63 0.63
C PRO A 81 -0.25 -8.65 2.09
N HIS A 82 -0.61 -9.80 2.67
CA HIS A 82 -0.95 -9.87 4.10
C HIS A 82 0.23 -9.47 4.98
N LEU A 83 1.41 -10.05 4.74
CA LEU A 83 2.62 -9.71 5.50
C LEU A 83 3.04 -8.24 5.29
N LEU A 84 2.97 -7.75 4.05
CA LEU A 84 3.28 -6.37 3.72
C LEU A 84 2.28 -5.39 4.35
N ARG A 85 0.99 -5.72 4.34
CA ARG A 85 -0.07 -4.94 5.00
C ARG A 85 0.21 -4.80 6.48
N THR A 86 0.50 -5.89 7.19
CA THR A 86 0.84 -5.83 8.62
C THR A 86 2.07 -4.95 8.86
N ARG A 87 3.14 -5.15 8.08
CA ARG A 87 4.36 -4.35 8.20
C ARG A 87 4.13 -2.86 7.95
N TYR A 88 3.40 -2.50 6.89
CA TYR A 88 3.13 -1.10 6.56
C TYR A 88 2.17 -0.48 7.58
N LEU A 89 1.14 -1.20 7.99
CA LEU A 89 0.21 -0.76 9.02
C LEU A 89 0.94 -0.48 10.34
N SER A 90 1.80 -1.39 10.80
CA SER A 90 2.60 -1.19 12.02
C SER A 90 3.47 0.05 11.92
N LYS A 91 4.13 0.28 10.77
CA LYS A 91 4.93 1.49 10.54
C LYS A 91 4.06 2.76 10.59
N ILE A 92 2.88 2.76 9.97
CA ILE A 92 1.97 3.91 9.93
C ILE A 92 1.44 4.21 11.33
N ILE A 93 0.96 3.18 12.04
CA ILE A 93 0.39 3.31 13.38
C ILE A 93 1.44 3.86 14.36
N LEU A 94 2.67 3.36 14.29
CA LEU A 94 3.75 3.71 15.23
C LEU A 94 4.57 4.93 14.79
N SER A 95 4.33 5.49 13.61
CA SER A 95 5.03 6.66 13.09
C SER A 95 4.79 7.89 13.97
N GLU A 96 5.84 8.66 14.26
CA GLU A 96 5.74 9.94 14.98
C GLU A 96 4.82 10.96 14.29
N HIS A 97 4.58 10.80 12.98
CA HIS A 97 3.66 11.64 12.22
C HIS A 97 2.19 11.26 12.41
N ASN A 98 1.90 10.11 13.03
CA ASN A 98 0.54 9.71 13.32
C ASN A 98 0.03 10.48 14.54
N MET A 99 -0.91 11.40 14.31
CA MET A 99 -1.55 12.20 15.35
C MET A 99 -2.23 11.35 16.45
N HIS A 100 -2.57 10.09 16.14
CA HIS A 100 -3.19 9.16 17.08
C HIS A 100 -2.21 8.19 17.74
N ARG A 101 -0.89 8.29 17.47
CA ARG A 101 0.13 7.38 17.99
C ARG A 101 0.06 7.20 19.50
N LEU A 102 0.05 8.30 20.26
CA LEU A 102 0.01 8.24 21.72
C LEU A 102 -1.26 7.56 22.26
N LYS A 103 -2.41 7.81 21.62
CA LYS A 103 -3.68 7.16 21.97
C LYS A 103 -3.59 5.66 21.74
N ILE A 104 -3.02 5.24 20.61
CA ILE A 104 -2.87 3.82 20.27
C ILE A 104 -1.91 3.12 21.25
N ILE A 105 -0.77 3.74 21.57
CA ILE A 105 0.18 3.20 22.56
C ILE A 105 -0.48 3.06 23.93
N LYS A 106 -1.26 4.06 24.37
CA LYS A 106 -1.99 4.00 25.64
C LYS A 106 -3.00 2.85 25.64
N MET A 107 -3.74 2.67 24.55
CA MET A 107 -4.70 1.57 24.40
C MET A 107 -4.00 0.20 24.42
N ALA A 108 -2.90 0.05 23.68
CA ALA A 108 -2.11 -1.18 23.67
C ALA A 108 -1.56 -1.52 25.06
N ASN A 109 -1.02 -0.54 25.78
CA ASN A 109 -0.52 -0.74 27.15
C ASN A 109 -1.63 -1.08 28.15
N ALA A 110 -2.83 -0.53 27.96
CA ALA A 110 -3.98 -0.89 28.78
C ALA A 110 -4.45 -2.32 28.50
N PHE A 111 -4.47 -2.72 27.22
CA PHE A 111 -4.81 -4.07 26.79
C PHE A 111 -3.82 -5.12 27.35
N ASP A 112 -2.52 -4.84 27.30
CA ASP A 112 -1.49 -5.78 27.79
C ASP A 112 -1.59 -6.05 29.30
N LYS A 113 -2.14 -5.10 30.05
CA LYS A 113 -2.40 -5.22 31.50
C LYS A 113 -3.70 -5.94 31.84
N MET A 114 -4.53 -6.30 30.86
CA MET A 114 -5.79 -6.98 31.12
C MET A 114 -5.55 -8.46 31.49
N PRO A 115 -6.24 -8.98 32.53
CA PRO A 115 -6.03 -10.34 33.01
C PRO A 115 -6.65 -11.44 32.11
N ASP A 116 -7.54 -11.08 31.19
CA ASP A 116 -8.28 -12.02 30.32
C ASP A 116 -8.08 -11.70 28.83
N LYS A 117 -6.85 -11.41 28.43
CA LYS A 117 -6.51 -11.02 27.05
C LYS A 117 -6.78 -12.13 26.04
N GLU A 118 -6.64 -13.40 26.45
CA GLU A 118 -6.85 -14.59 25.63
C GLU A 118 -8.30 -14.68 25.13
N ARG A 119 -9.27 -14.24 25.93
CA ARG A 119 -10.67 -14.15 25.52
C ARG A 119 -10.86 -13.13 24.40
N TYR A 120 -10.35 -11.90 24.57
CA TYR A 120 -10.45 -10.87 23.54
C TYR A 120 -9.72 -11.26 22.25
N MET A 121 -8.60 -11.98 22.35
CA MET A 121 -7.89 -12.49 21.18
C MET A 121 -8.71 -13.53 20.41
N LYS A 122 -9.47 -14.40 21.09
CA LYS A 122 -10.40 -15.33 20.44
C LYS A 122 -11.58 -14.60 19.78
N ASP A 123 -12.06 -13.53 20.41
CA ASP A 123 -13.14 -12.73 19.84
C ASP A 123 -12.68 -12.03 18.55
N LEU A 124 -11.40 -11.64 18.43
CA LEU A 124 -10.84 -11.07 17.19
C LEU A 124 -10.95 -12.03 16.00
N ASP A 125 -10.77 -13.33 16.21
CA ASP A 125 -10.91 -14.34 15.15
C ASP A 125 -12.34 -14.38 14.59
N THR A 126 -13.33 -13.90 15.35
CA THR A 126 -14.74 -13.81 14.94
C THR A 126 -15.09 -12.40 14.44
N GLU A 127 -14.63 -11.35 15.15
CA GLU A 127 -14.93 -9.95 14.83
C GLU A 127 -14.23 -9.46 13.56
N ILE A 128 -12.98 -9.86 13.32
CA ILE A 128 -12.22 -9.41 12.15
C ILE A 128 -12.90 -9.89 10.85
N PRO A 129 -13.24 -11.17 10.68
CA PRO A 129 -13.99 -11.63 9.51
C PRO A 129 -15.34 -10.91 9.35
N GLU A 130 -16.09 -10.68 10.42
CA GLU A 130 -17.40 -10.03 10.33
C GLU A 130 -17.27 -8.55 9.91
N ARG A 131 -16.31 -7.82 10.47
CA ARG A 131 -16.01 -6.44 10.04
C ARG A 131 -15.52 -6.38 8.60
N MET A 132 -14.69 -7.35 8.18
CA MET A 132 -14.26 -7.46 6.78
C MET A 132 -15.45 -7.71 5.87
N LYS A 133 -16.33 -8.65 6.23
CA LYS A 133 -17.55 -8.96 5.49
C LYS A 133 -18.43 -7.74 5.32
N ILE A 134 -18.71 -7.00 6.39
CA ILE A 134 -19.47 -5.74 6.34
C ILE A 134 -18.83 -4.71 5.40
N TYR A 135 -17.49 -4.61 5.39
CA TYR A 135 -16.79 -3.65 4.56
C TYR A 135 -16.82 -4.03 3.07
N PHE A 136 -16.69 -5.33 2.75
CA PHE A 136 -16.73 -5.83 1.38
C PHE A 136 -18.17 -5.93 0.82
N ASP A 137 -19.16 -6.21 1.66
CA ASP A 137 -20.57 -6.30 1.25
C ASP A 137 -21.21 -4.93 1.00
N ARG A 138 -20.65 -3.84 1.56
CA ARG A 138 -21.09 -2.45 1.28
C ARG A 138 -20.63 -1.91 -0.07
N GLY A 139 -19.92 -2.70 -0.88
CA GLY A 139 -19.36 -2.30 -2.17
C GLY A 139 -20.15 -2.77 -3.40
N ASN A 140 -21.30 -3.42 -3.24
CA ASN A 140 -22.20 -3.83 -4.35
C ASN A 140 -23.48 -3.00 -4.37
#